data_AF-A0A7W2JVK5-F1
#
_entry.id   AF-A0A7W2JVK5-F1
#
_cell.length_a   1.000
_cell.length_b   1.000
_cell.length_c   1.000
_cell.angle_alpha   90.00
_cell.angle_beta   90.00
_cell.angle_gamma   90.00
#
_symmetry.space_group_name_H-M   'P 1'
#
loop_
_entity.id
_entity.type
_entity.pdbx_description
1 polymer ?
#
loop_
_entity_poly.entity_id
_entity_poly.type
_entity_poly.pdbx_seq_one_letter_code
_entity_poly.pdbx_strand_id
1 'polypeptide(L)'
;MVKRYLAPLILLIVIPGAAILSNVPKARADVPAEAQQYRRELTRIVHAEWGLDGPVATFAAQVHQESRWRFKAKSPVGAQGLGQIMPTTADWLAKSFPSTLGDVDPYNPSWSLMALVTYDRWLANRIKGRDACERHAMVLASYNGGLGWLIRDRKLASAKGADPLVWFGSIERFNAGRSAAAFRENRGYPRLILKTHEAKYIADGWGQGVCS
;
A
#
# COMPACT_ATOMS: atom_id res chain seq x y z
N MET A 1 -40.27 -42.25 62.30
CA MET A 1 -40.65 -40.83 62.45
C MET A 1 -40.56 -40.18 61.07
N VAL A 2 -41.69 -40.03 60.40
CA VAL A 2 -41.81 -39.60 58.99
C VAL A 2 -41.84 -38.07 58.96
N LYS A 3 -40.99 -37.41 58.18
CA LYS A 3 -41.15 -35.98 57.84
C LYS A 3 -41.15 -35.80 56.32
N ARG A 4 -42.24 -35.16 55.89
CA ARG A 4 -42.75 -35.00 54.53
C ARG A 4 -41.97 -33.95 53.73
N TYR A 5 -41.94 -34.20 52.43
CA TYR A 5 -41.50 -33.34 51.34
C TYR A 5 -42.24 -31.99 51.29
N LEU A 6 -41.50 -30.91 51.00
CA LEU A 6 -41.98 -29.72 50.31
C LEU A 6 -40.85 -29.23 49.40
N ALA A 7 -40.96 -29.49 48.10
CA ALA A 7 -40.12 -28.89 47.08
C ALA A 7 -40.70 -27.50 46.73
N PRO A 8 -39.91 -26.42 46.73
CA PRO A 8 -40.39 -25.13 46.25
C PRO A 8 -40.42 -25.11 44.72
N LEU A 9 -41.58 -24.73 44.20
CA LEU A 9 -41.90 -24.45 42.80
C LEU A 9 -41.00 -23.31 42.28
N ILE A 10 -40.02 -23.60 41.42
CA ILE A 10 -39.23 -22.57 40.74
C ILE A 10 -40.02 -22.12 39.51
N LEU A 11 -40.53 -20.89 39.58
CA LEU A 11 -41.19 -20.20 38.49
C LEU A 11 -40.12 -19.76 37.46
N LEU A 12 -40.04 -20.47 36.32
CA LEU A 12 -39.23 -20.09 35.17
C LEU A 12 -39.85 -18.87 34.48
N ILE A 13 -39.32 -17.67 34.78
CA ILE A 13 -39.58 -16.48 33.98
C ILE A 13 -38.73 -16.58 32.72
N VAL A 14 -39.34 -17.00 31.62
CA VAL A 14 -38.76 -16.90 30.28
C VAL A 14 -38.82 -15.42 29.87
N ILE A 15 -37.72 -14.69 30.06
CA ILE A 15 -37.54 -13.37 29.44
C ILE A 15 -37.19 -13.65 27.97
N PRO A 16 -37.95 -13.16 26.98
CA PRO A 16 -37.54 -13.25 25.59
C PRO A 16 -36.29 -12.38 25.42
N GLY A 17 -35.13 -13.03 25.30
CA GLY A 17 -33.89 -12.36 24.94
C GLY A 17 -34.04 -11.77 23.55
N ALA A 18 -34.28 -10.45 23.48
CA ALA A 18 -34.17 -9.71 22.23
C ALA A 18 -32.74 -9.88 21.71
N ALA A 19 -32.58 -10.65 20.64
CA ALA A 19 -31.34 -10.73 19.90
C ALA A 19 -31.10 -9.35 19.28
N ILE A 20 -30.32 -8.52 20.00
CA ILE A 20 -29.75 -7.30 19.42
C ILE A 20 -28.70 -7.79 18.43
N LEU A 21 -29.11 -7.96 17.17
CA LEU A 21 -28.20 -8.02 16.04
C LEU A 21 -27.53 -6.65 15.95
N SER A 22 -26.43 -6.49 16.66
CA SER A 22 -25.54 -5.35 16.53
C SER A 22 -24.94 -5.40 15.13
N ASN A 23 -25.57 -4.69 14.20
CA ASN A 23 -24.99 -4.29 12.93
C ASN A 23 -23.86 -3.31 13.24
N VAL A 24 -22.70 -3.82 13.69
CA VAL A 24 -21.48 -3.04 13.77
C VAL A 24 -21.09 -2.76 12.31
N PRO A 25 -21.19 -1.51 11.82
CA PRO A 25 -20.66 -1.21 10.50
C PRO A 25 -19.18 -1.55 10.57
N LYS A 26 -18.72 -2.44 9.68
CA LYS A 26 -17.31 -2.73 9.49
C LYS A 26 -16.67 -1.41 9.08
N ALA A 27 -16.09 -0.68 10.04
CA ALA A 27 -15.51 0.63 9.83
C ALA A 27 -14.56 0.53 8.64
N ARG A 28 -14.95 1.13 7.52
CA ARG A 28 -14.10 1.24 6.34
C ARG A 28 -12.98 2.14 6.83
N ALA A 29 -11.78 1.60 7.04
CA ALA A 29 -10.70 2.39 7.62
C ALA A 29 -10.44 3.57 6.67
N ASP A 30 -10.81 4.76 7.13
CA ASP A 30 -10.67 6.02 6.42
C ASP A 30 -9.18 6.41 6.31
N VAL A 31 -8.91 7.52 5.63
CA VAL A 31 -7.57 8.12 5.62
C VAL A 31 -7.16 8.39 7.09
N PRO A 32 -6.01 7.85 7.58
CA PRO A 32 -5.56 8.10 8.95
C PRO A 32 -5.40 9.60 9.19
N ALA A 33 -5.83 10.09 10.36
CA ALA A 33 -5.73 11.50 10.70
C ALA A 33 -4.27 12.00 10.64
N GLU A 34 -3.32 11.13 10.99
CA GLU A 34 -1.89 11.40 10.92
C GLU A 34 -1.40 11.73 9.50
N ALA A 35 -2.10 11.28 8.45
CA ALA A 35 -1.74 11.60 7.07
C ALA A 35 -1.81 13.11 6.81
N GLN A 36 -2.79 13.81 7.39
CA GLN A 36 -3.06 15.21 7.07
C GLN A 36 -1.88 16.14 7.35
N GLN A 37 -1.09 15.86 8.39
CA GLN A 37 0.09 16.66 8.72
C GLN A 37 1.15 16.64 7.62
N TYR A 38 1.18 15.58 6.81
CA TYR A 38 2.16 15.38 5.74
C TYR A 38 1.63 15.76 4.36
N ARG A 39 0.34 16.12 4.25
CA ARG A 39 -0.31 16.37 2.95
C ARG A 39 0.41 17.42 2.11
N ARG A 40 0.65 18.60 2.68
CA ARG A 40 1.30 19.71 1.96
C ARG A 40 2.71 19.34 1.50
N GLU A 41 3.45 18.65 2.37
CA GLU A 41 4.82 18.23 2.08
C GLU A 41 4.85 17.16 0.99
N LEU A 42 3.99 16.14 1.06
CA LEU A 42 3.88 15.14 0.00
C LEU A 42 3.46 15.77 -1.33
N THR A 43 2.47 16.67 -1.33
CA THR A 43 2.06 17.40 -2.54
C THR A 43 3.24 18.16 -3.16
N ARG A 44 4.01 18.90 -2.34
CA ARG A 44 5.19 19.65 -2.81
C ARG A 44 6.24 18.73 -3.42
N ILE A 45 6.55 17.61 -2.75
CA ILE A 45 7.54 16.62 -3.22
C ILE A 45 7.07 15.99 -4.54
N VAL A 46 5.83 15.54 -4.60
CA VAL A 46 5.26 14.92 -5.82
C VAL A 46 5.29 15.91 -6.98
N HIS A 47 4.89 17.16 -6.77
CA HIS A 47 4.90 18.15 -7.84
C HIS A 47 6.32 18.49 -8.33
N ALA A 48 7.29 18.56 -7.43
CA ALA A 48 8.69 18.81 -7.79
C ALA A 48 9.29 17.67 -8.63
N GLU A 49 8.91 16.42 -8.33
CA GLU A 49 9.46 15.23 -8.98
C GLU A 49 8.69 14.78 -10.23
N TRP A 50 7.37 14.90 -10.21
CA TRP A 50 6.46 14.35 -11.23
C TRP A 50 5.72 15.42 -12.04
N GLY A 51 5.88 16.71 -11.71
CA GLY A 51 5.16 17.82 -12.34
C GLY A 51 3.85 18.15 -11.62
N LEU A 52 3.25 19.28 -11.98
CA LEU A 52 2.05 19.81 -11.32
C LEU A 52 0.82 18.89 -11.39
N ASP A 53 0.78 18.00 -12.39
CA ASP A 53 -0.28 16.99 -12.55
C ASP A 53 0.09 15.64 -11.88
N GLY A 54 1.09 15.62 -11.00
CA GLY A 54 1.55 14.42 -10.31
C GLY A 54 0.45 13.76 -9.47
N PRO A 55 0.39 12.42 -9.40
CA PRO A 55 -0.72 11.68 -8.78
C PRO A 55 -0.58 11.61 -7.26
N VAL A 56 -0.79 12.73 -6.57
CA VAL A 56 -0.60 12.86 -5.11
C VAL A 56 -1.43 11.83 -4.33
N ALA A 57 -2.65 11.51 -4.77
CA ALA A 57 -3.50 10.54 -4.08
C ALA A 57 -2.92 9.11 -4.15
N THR A 58 -2.24 8.76 -5.24
CA THR A 58 -1.56 7.47 -5.41
C THR A 58 -0.37 7.34 -4.46
N PHE A 59 0.46 8.38 -4.36
CA PHE A 59 1.59 8.38 -3.41
C PHE A 59 1.11 8.33 -1.96
N ALA A 60 0.05 9.06 -1.62
CA ALA A 60 -0.55 9.02 -0.29
C ALA A 60 -1.08 7.61 0.05
N ALA A 61 -1.68 6.94 -0.93
CA ALA A 61 -2.12 5.56 -0.83
C ALA A 61 -0.96 4.56 -0.65
N GLN A 62 0.18 4.79 -1.30
CA GLN A 62 1.38 3.98 -1.13
C GLN A 62 1.98 4.16 0.28
N VAL A 63 2.14 5.40 0.76
CA VAL A 63 2.63 5.68 2.13
C VAL A 63 1.71 5.06 3.18
N HIS A 64 0.39 5.07 2.95
CA HIS A 64 -0.56 4.35 3.79
C HIS A 64 -0.23 2.86 3.84
N GLN A 65 -0.05 2.23 2.68
CA GLN A 65 0.24 0.80 2.58
C GLN A 65 1.57 0.44 3.23
N GLU A 66 2.57 1.32 3.16
CA GLU A 66 3.91 1.08 3.72
C GLU A 66 3.94 1.19 5.25
N SER A 67 3.48 2.31 5.79
CA SER A 67 3.70 2.62 7.22
C SER A 67 2.43 2.94 7.98
N ARG A 68 1.28 3.05 7.29
CA ARG A 68 0.05 3.67 7.83
C ARG A 68 0.36 5.05 8.43
N TRP A 69 1.25 5.80 7.78
CA TRP A 69 1.72 7.12 8.20
C TRP A 69 2.50 7.16 9.53
N ARG A 70 3.06 6.03 9.97
CA ARG A 70 3.89 5.96 11.18
C ARG A 70 5.36 6.19 10.82
N PHE A 71 5.87 7.41 10.99
CA PHE A 71 7.24 7.75 10.57
C PHE A 71 8.35 6.95 11.29
N LYS A 72 8.09 6.44 12.50
CA LYS A 72 9.02 5.55 13.23
C LYS A 72 8.83 4.06 12.90
N ALA A 73 8.04 3.72 11.88
CA ALA A 73 7.81 2.33 11.52
C ALA A 73 9.12 1.65 11.09
N LYS A 74 9.37 0.47 11.67
CA LYS A 74 10.44 -0.43 11.25
C LYS A 74 9.85 -1.82 11.06
N SER A 75 10.01 -2.40 9.87
CA SER A 75 9.53 -3.75 9.60
C SER A 75 10.45 -4.81 10.23
N PRO A 76 9.97 -6.05 10.42
CA PRO A 76 10.81 -7.16 10.90
C PRO A 76 12.04 -7.44 10.01
N VAL A 77 11.95 -7.13 8.71
CA VAL A 77 13.05 -7.29 7.75
C VAL A 77 13.94 -6.06 7.62
N GLY A 78 13.66 -5.01 8.41
CA GLY A 78 14.53 -3.84 8.53
C GLY A 78 14.17 -2.64 7.65
N ALA A 79 13.02 -2.65 6.98
CA ALA A 79 12.52 -1.50 6.23
C ALA A 79 12.13 -0.36 7.17
N GLN A 80 12.38 0.92 6.81
CA GLN A 80 12.31 2.05 7.75
C GLN A 80 11.51 3.24 7.20
N GLY A 81 10.86 3.97 8.09
CA GLY A 81 10.25 5.27 7.77
C GLY A 81 8.86 5.20 7.17
N LEU A 82 8.37 6.35 6.70
CA LEU A 82 7.07 6.47 6.04
C LEU A 82 6.99 5.60 4.77
N GLY A 83 8.06 5.54 4.00
CA GLY A 83 8.15 4.76 2.76
C GLY A 83 8.65 3.33 2.92
N GLN A 84 8.97 2.88 4.16
CA GLN A 84 9.56 1.56 4.42
C GLN A 84 10.74 1.25 3.47
N ILE A 85 11.70 2.17 3.41
CA ILE A 85 12.89 2.01 2.57
C ILE A 85 13.86 1.04 3.25
N MET A 86 14.38 0.07 2.50
CA MET A 86 15.45 -0.82 2.99
C MET A 86 16.76 -0.05 3.13
N PRO A 87 17.61 -0.33 4.14
CA PRO A 87 18.86 0.41 4.34
C PRO A 87 19.77 0.44 3.10
N THR A 88 19.92 -0.69 2.41
CA THR A 88 20.73 -0.78 1.18
C THR A 88 20.14 0.06 0.04
N THR A 89 18.80 0.16 -0.03
CA THR A 89 18.10 1.03 -0.99
C THR A 89 18.27 2.50 -0.62
N ALA A 90 18.22 2.84 0.67
CA ALA A 90 18.45 4.19 1.16
C ALA A 90 19.86 4.69 0.79
N ASP A 91 20.89 3.88 1.03
CA ASP A 91 22.27 4.19 0.66
C ASP A 91 22.44 4.38 -0.85
N TRP A 92 21.82 3.50 -1.65
CA TRP A 92 21.87 3.60 -3.10
C TRP A 92 21.14 4.85 -3.62
N LEU A 93 19.97 5.17 -3.07
CA LEU A 93 19.19 6.35 -3.43
C LEU A 93 19.95 7.64 -3.11
N ALA A 94 20.51 7.77 -1.89
CA ALA A 94 21.30 8.93 -1.50
C ALA A 94 22.51 9.15 -2.41
N LYS A 95 23.22 8.07 -2.78
CA LYS A 95 24.35 8.13 -3.73
C LYS A 95 23.92 8.47 -5.16
N SER A 96 22.74 8.00 -5.58
CA SER A 96 22.24 8.19 -6.95
C SER A 96 21.56 9.54 -7.16
N PHE A 97 20.99 10.12 -6.10
CA PHE A 97 20.24 11.38 -6.11
C PHE A 97 20.69 12.32 -4.99
N PRO A 98 22.00 12.64 -4.90
CA PRO A 98 22.53 13.38 -3.76
C PRO A 98 21.96 14.80 -3.64
N SER A 99 21.61 15.44 -4.75
CA SER A 99 20.98 16.77 -4.75
C SER A 99 19.53 16.77 -4.24
N THR A 100 18.87 15.61 -4.23
CA THR A 100 17.48 15.45 -3.79
C THR A 100 17.41 14.95 -2.35
N LEU A 101 18.25 13.97 -2.00
CA LEU A 101 18.13 13.24 -0.73
C LEU A 101 19.19 13.62 0.31
N GLY A 102 20.38 14.07 -0.11
CA GLY A 102 21.48 14.31 0.83
C GLY A 102 21.83 13.06 1.66
N ASP A 103 22.12 13.26 2.94
CA ASP A 103 22.45 12.18 3.88
C ASP A 103 21.24 11.29 4.18
N VAL A 104 21.48 10.00 4.40
CA VAL A 104 20.44 9.01 4.67
C VAL A 104 19.78 9.26 6.03
N ASP A 105 18.49 9.61 6.04
CA ASP A 105 17.69 9.75 7.26
C ASP A 105 16.26 9.18 7.08
N PRO A 106 16.09 7.85 7.12
CA PRO A 106 14.83 7.21 6.81
C PRO A 106 13.71 7.50 7.83
N TYR A 107 14.04 7.95 9.04
CA TYR A 107 13.04 8.35 10.03
C TYR A 107 12.69 9.83 9.98
N ASN A 108 13.37 10.64 9.17
CA ASN A 108 12.90 11.98 8.82
C ASN A 108 11.74 11.88 7.83
N PRO A 109 10.55 12.42 8.15
CA PRO A 109 9.39 12.32 7.28
C PRO A 109 9.63 12.87 5.86
N SER A 110 10.23 14.05 5.73
CA SER A 110 10.50 14.66 4.42
C SER A 110 11.46 13.80 3.61
N TRP A 111 12.55 13.34 4.23
CA TRP A 111 13.50 12.44 3.55
C TRP A 111 12.81 11.14 3.10
N SER A 112 12.02 10.52 3.96
CA SER A 112 11.33 9.26 3.66
C SER A 112 10.33 9.39 2.51
N LEU A 113 9.58 10.50 2.48
CA LEU A 113 8.65 10.81 1.39
C LEU A 113 9.39 11.11 0.07
N MET A 114 10.47 11.90 0.12
CA MET A 114 11.31 12.16 -1.05
C MET A 114 11.88 10.84 -1.59
N ALA A 115 12.46 10.00 -0.73
CA ALA A 115 13.05 8.72 -1.13
C ALA A 115 12.04 7.81 -1.85
N LEU A 116 10.81 7.70 -1.33
CA LEU A 116 9.73 6.95 -1.96
C LEU A 116 9.37 7.53 -3.33
N VAL A 117 9.09 8.83 -3.42
CA VAL A 117 8.66 9.49 -4.67
C VAL A 117 9.75 9.47 -5.74
N THR A 118 11.02 9.70 -5.34
CA THR A 118 12.19 9.63 -6.23
C THR A 118 12.42 8.19 -6.71
N TYR A 119 12.26 7.19 -5.85
CA TYR A 119 12.45 5.79 -6.25
C TYR A 119 11.38 5.34 -7.24
N ASP A 120 10.12 5.66 -6.98
CA ASP A 120 9.01 5.43 -7.90
C ASP A 120 9.26 6.13 -9.24
N ARG A 121 9.80 7.35 -9.26
CA ARG A 121 10.15 8.06 -10.50
C ARG A 121 11.23 7.31 -11.27
N TRP A 122 12.27 6.84 -10.58
CA TRP A 122 13.35 6.07 -11.18
C TRP A 122 12.83 4.77 -11.83
N LEU A 123 11.88 4.09 -11.17
CA LEU A 123 11.20 2.91 -11.70
C LEU A 123 10.34 3.27 -12.92
N ALA A 124 9.53 4.32 -12.80
CA ALA A 124 8.59 4.75 -13.81
C ALA A 124 9.28 5.17 -15.13
N ASN A 125 10.50 5.71 -15.05
CA ASN A 125 11.32 6.03 -16.23
C ASN A 125 11.82 4.79 -16.99
N ARG A 126 11.78 3.61 -16.38
CA ARG A 126 12.25 2.33 -16.97
C ARG A 126 11.11 1.39 -17.34
N ILE A 127 9.91 1.69 -16.87
CA ILE A 127 8.73 0.84 -17.03
C ILE A 127 7.79 1.53 -18.03
N LYS A 128 7.46 0.79 -19.09
CA LYS A 128 6.39 1.15 -20.03
C LYS A 128 5.13 0.38 -19.64
N GLY A 129 3.98 1.02 -19.73
CA GLY A 129 2.66 0.41 -19.60
C GLY A 129 1.72 0.93 -20.67
N ARG A 130 0.57 0.28 -20.80
CA ARG A 130 -0.47 0.62 -21.79
C ARG A 130 -1.02 2.02 -21.54
N ASP A 131 -1.17 2.36 -20.27
CA ASP A 131 -1.58 3.67 -19.75
C ASP A 131 -0.88 3.95 -18.41
N ALA A 132 -1.23 5.06 -17.77
CA ALA A 132 -0.64 5.47 -16.49
C ALA A 132 -0.94 4.47 -15.35
N CYS A 133 -2.17 3.93 -15.29
CA CYS A 133 -2.60 2.99 -14.26
C CYS A 133 -1.84 1.67 -14.37
N GLU A 134 -1.76 1.08 -15.56
CA GLU A 134 -1.03 -0.17 -15.82
C GLU A 134 0.48 0.01 -15.61
N ARG A 135 1.03 1.16 -16.05
CA ARG A 135 2.44 1.50 -15.80
C ARG A 135 2.74 1.61 -14.32
N HIS A 136 1.91 2.33 -13.56
CA HIS A 136 2.15 2.54 -12.15
C HIS A 136 1.90 1.27 -11.31
N ALA A 137 0.98 0.39 -11.73
CA ALA A 137 0.85 -0.93 -11.11
C ALA A 137 2.14 -1.76 -11.21
N MET A 138 2.83 -1.69 -12.36
CA MET A 138 4.15 -2.28 -12.54
C MET A 138 5.26 -1.58 -11.73
N VAL A 139 5.18 -0.26 -11.54
CA VAL A 139 6.07 0.49 -10.64
C VAL A 139 5.93 -0.02 -9.21
N LEU A 140 4.69 -0.09 -8.68
CA LEU A 140 4.41 -0.59 -7.33
C LEU A 140 4.85 -2.05 -7.15
N ALA A 141 4.61 -2.90 -8.15
CA ALA A 141 5.12 -4.28 -8.13
C ALA A 141 6.65 -4.34 -8.10
N SER A 142 7.33 -3.40 -8.75
CA SER A 142 8.80 -3.29 -8.74
C SER A 142 9.33 -2.69 -7.45
N TYR A 143 8.58 -1.77 -6.82
CA TYR A 143 8.93 -1.20 -5.53
C TYR A 143 8.93 -2.28 -4.44
N ASN A 144 7.83 -3.03 -4.33
CA ASN A 144 7.70 -4.11 -3.35
C ASN A 144 8.61 -5.31 -3.67
N GLY A 145 8.75 -5.65 -4.96
CA GLY A 145 9.32 -6.93 -5.36
C GLY A 145 10.66 -6.86 -6.09
N GLY A 146 11.13 -5.69 -6.48
CA GLY A 146 12.31 -5.48 -7.32
C GLY A 146 12.03 -5.52 -8.83
N LEU A 147 12.60 -4.55 -9.56
CA LEU A 147 12.48 -4.40 -11.03
C LEU A 147 12.92 -5.63 -11.82
N GLY A 148 13.99 -6.32 -11.37
CA GLY A 148 14.50 -7.52 -12.05
C GLY A 148 13.47 -8.64 -12.13
N TRP A 149 12.63 -8.79 -11.10
CA TRP A 149 11.54 -9.76 -11.10
C TRP A 149 10.40 -9.35 -12.02
N LEU A 150 10.02 -8.06 -12.04
CA LEU A 150 9.03 -7.57 -13.02
C LEU A 150 9.47 -7.91 -14.45
N ILE A 151 10.75 -7.70 -14.78
CA ILE A 151 11.29 -8.01 -16.11
C ILE A 151 11.13 -9.50 -16.44
N ARG A 152 11.42 -10.39 -15.48
CA ARG A 152 11.26 -11.84 -15.66
C ARG A 152 9.79 -12.23 -15.83
N ASP A 153 8.91 -11.73 -14.97
CA ASP A 153 7.47 -11.99 -15.02
C ASP A 153 6.87 -11.51 -16.35
N ARG A 154 7.26 -10.32 -16.81
CA ARG A 154 6.84 -9.75 -18.10
C ARG A 154 7.35 -10.56 -19.29
N LYS A 155 8.60 -11.03 -19.24
CA LYS A 155 9.16 -11.91 -20.28
C LYS A 155 8.38 -13.22 -20.36
N LEU A 156 8.07 -13.83 -19.21
CA LEU A 156 7.27 -15.05 -19.15
C LEU A 156 5.85 -14.81 -19.67
N ALA A 157 5.20 -13.72 -19.25
CA ALA A 157 3.86 -13.34 -19.70
C ALA A 157 3.80 -13.20 -21.23
N SER A 158 4.74 -12.45 -21.81
CA SER A 158 4.84 -12.24 -23.25
C SER A 158 5.08 -13.55 -24.01
N ALA A 159 5.97 -14.41 -23.51
CA ALA A 159 6.21 -15.73 -24.10
C ALA A 159 4.97 -16.66 -24.03
N LYS A 160 3.99 -16.33 -23.19
CA LYS A 160 2.70 -17.04 -23.06
C LYS A 160 1.55 -16.29 -23.72
N GLY A 161 1.83 -15.28 -24.55
CA GLY A 161 0.84 -14.55 -25.35
C GLY A 161 0.08 -13.46 -24.59
N ALA A 162 0.49 -13.10 -23.37
CA ALA A 162 -0.10 -12.00 -22.63
C ALA A 162 0.54 -10.65 -23.02
N ASP A 163 -0.23 -9.56 -22.92
CA ASP A 163 0.26 -8.22 -23.26
C ASP A 163 1.30 -7.73 -22.23
N PRO A 164 2.56 -7.46 -22.63
CA PRO A 164 3.62 -7.00 -21.73
C PRO A 164 3.48 -5.54 -21.30
N LEU A 165 2.47 -4.81 -21.77
CA LEU A 165 2.18 -3.44 -21.34
C LEU A 165 1.03 -3.37 -20.32
N VAL A 166 0.34 -4.49 -20.08
CA VAL A 166 -0.79 -4.56 -19.15
C VAL A 166 -0.36 -5.37 -17.92
N TRP A 167 -0.59 -4.82 -16.73
CA TRP A 167 -0.41 -5.49 -15.46
C TRP A 167 -1.65 -6.30 -15.09
N PHE A 168 -2.79 -5.63 -14.92
CA PHE A 168 -4.01 -6.25 -14.39
C PHE A 168 -4.62 -7.22 -15.41
N GLY A 169 -4.87 -8.46 -14.99
CA GLY A 169 -5.34 -9.53 -15.87
C GLY A 169 -4.29 -10.05 -16.86
N SER A 170 -3.10 -9.45 -16.94
CA SER A 170 -2.03 -9.85 -17.85
C SER A 170 -0.77 -10.28 -17.09
N ILE A 171 0.25 -9.43 -16.93
CA ILE A 171 1.55 -9.81 -16.33
C ILE A 171 1.40 -10.40 -14.93
N GLU A 172 0.46 -9.89 -14.12
CA GLU A 172 0.30 -10.31 -12.73
C GLU A 172 -0.02 -11.82 -12.58
N ARG A 173 -0.53 -12.48 -13.62
CA ARG A 173 -0.86 -13.91 -13.62
C ARG A 173 0.35 -14.83 -13.70
N PHE A 174 1.52 -14.30 -14.05
CA PHE A 174 2.71 -15.10 -14.35
C PHE A 174 3.74 -14.98 -13.22
N ASN A 175 4.25 -16.11 -12.75
CA ASN A 175 5.29 -16.18 -11.72
C ASN A 175 6.57 -16.77 -12.31
N ALA A 176 7.62 -15.97 -12.48
CA ALA A 176 8.90 -16.42 -13.03
C ALA A 176 9.86 -17.04 -11.99
N GLY A 177 9.34 -17.58 -10.89
CA GLY A 177 10.13 -18.35 -9.91
C GLY A 177 10.20 -17.76 -8.49
N ARG A 178 9.34 -16.80 -8.15
CA ARG A 178 9.15 -16.37 -6.76
C ARG A 178 8.52 -17.50 -5.94
N SER A 179 8.81 -17.52 -4.64
CA SER A 179 8.03 -18.33 -3.69
C SER A 179 6.55 -17.94 -3.73
N ALA A 180 5.68 -18.87 -3.37
CA ALA A 180 4.23 -18.62 -3.39
C ALA A 180 3.82 -17.45 -2.48
N ALA A 181 4.49 -17.26 -1.35
CA ALA A 181 4.24 -16.14 -0.44
C ALA A 181 4.65 -14.80 -1.06
N ALA A 182 5.89 -14.69 -1.56
CA ALA A 182 6.39 -13.48 -2.19
C ALA A 182 5.60 -13.11 -3.46
N PHE A 183 5.13 -14.11 -4.21
CA PHE A 183 4.25 -13.88 -5.35
C PHE A 183 2.91 -13.27 -4.92
N ARG A 184 2.23 -13.87 -3.92
CA ARG A 184 0.94 -13.35 -3.43
C ARG A 184 1.07 -11.94 -2.87
N GLU A 185 2.09 -11.68 -2.06
CA GLU A 185 2.36 -10.35 -1.51
C GLU A 185 2.53 -9.32 -2.63
N ASN A 186 3.39 -9.64 -3.60
CA ASN A 186 3.69 -8.73 -4.70
C ASN A 186 2.49 -8.43 -5.60
N ARG A 187 1.59 -9.38 -5.83
CA ARG A 187 0.37 -9.13 -6.62
C ARG A 187 -0.69 -8.40 -5.81
N GLY A 188 -0.74 -8.62 -4.49
CA GLY A 188 -1.63 -7.90 -3.59
C GLY A 188 -1.28 -6.42 -3.48
N TYR A 189 0.01 -6.08 -3.48
CA TYR A 189 0.50 -4.74 -3.21
C TYR A 189 -0.06 -3.66 -4.17
N PRO A 190 0.06 -3.75 -5.51
CA PRO A 190 -0.57 -2.78 -6.42
C PRO A 190 -2.09 -2.71 -6.29
N ARG A 191 -2.76 -3.83 -5.97
CA ARG A 191 -4.23 -3.88 -5.83
C ARG A 191 -4.71 -3.12 -4.60
N LEU A 192 -4.02 -3.29 -3.47
CA LEU A 192 -4.35 -2.58 -2.23
C LEU A 192 -4.20 -1.07 -2.43
N ILE A 193 -3.13 -0.63 -3.08
CA ILE A 193 -2.89 0.80 -3.31
C ILE A 193 -3.89 1.34 -4.33
N LEU A 194 -3.87 0.83 -5.57
CA LEU A 194 -4.59 1.43 -6.70
C LEU A 194 -6.09 1.16 -6.72
N LYS A 195 -6.54 0.03 -6.14
CA LYS A 195 -7.96 -0.37 -6.17
C LYS A 195 -8.65 -0.21 -4.81
N THR A 196 -7.93 0.12 -3.74
CA THR A 196 -8.53 0.31 -2.41
C THR A 196 -8.18 1.64 -1.76
N HIS A 197 -6.89 1.96 -1.59
CA HIS A 197 -6.49 3.17 -0.87
C HIS A 197 -6.62 4.43 -1.70
N GLU A 198 -6.22 4.40 -2.98
CA GLU A 198 -6.21 5.57 -3.88
C GLU A 198 -7.57 6.27 -3.93
N ALA A 199 -8.65 5.51 -4.13
CA ALA A 199 -10.00 6.05 -4.17
C ALA A 199 -10.38 6.81 -2.88
N LYS A 200 -9.87 6.39 -1.73
CA LYS A 200 -10.11 7.07 -0.44
C LYS A 200 -9.37 8.41 -0.39
N TYR A 201 -8.12 8.44 -0.85
CA TYR A 201 -7.33 9.66 -0.88
C TYR A 201 -7.85 10.68 -1.91
N ILE A 202 -8.36 10.20 -3.05
CA ILE A 202 -9.09 11.04 -4.01
C ILE A 202 -10.33 11.65 -3.33
N ALA A 203 -11.15 10.83 -2.67
CA ALA A 203 -12.35 11.29 -1.98
C ALA A 203 -12.05 12.28 -0.84
N ASP A 204 -10.89 12.15 -0.18
CA ASP A 204 -10.39 13.07 0.86
C ASP A 204 -9.69 14.33 0.29
N GLY A 205 -9.69 14.47 -1.04
CA GLY A 205 -9.23 15.67 -1.75
C GLY A 205 -7.72 15.75 -1.96
N TRP A 206 -6.96 14.66 -1.83
CA TRP A 206 -5.50 14.69 -1.98
C TRP A 206 -5.02 14.98 -3.40
N GLY A 207 -5.91 15.00 -4.38
CA GLY A 207 -5.59 15.24 -5.80
C GLY A 207 -5.97 14.04 -6.65
N GLN A 208 -5.41 13.99 -7.86
CA GLN A 208 -5.67 12.92 -8.82
C GLN A 208 -4.93 11.63 -8.45
N GLY A 209 -5.48 10.49 -8.87
CA GLY A 209 -4.80 9.20 -8.88
C GLY A 209 -4.34 8.81 -10.28
N VAL A 210 -3.51 7.77 -10.40
CA VAL A 210 -3.10 7.23 -11.71
C VAL A 210 -4.15 6.35 -12.36
N CYS A 211 -5.14 5.85 -11.61
CA CYS A 211 -6.20 4.99 -12.11
C CYS A 211 -7.60 5.65 -12.09
N SER A 212 -7.65 6.96 -11.84
CA SER A 212 -8.87 7.79 -11.82
C SER A 212 -9.15 8.44 -13.16
#